data_AF-A0A484M6V5-F1
#
_entry.id   AF-A0A484M6V5-F1
#
_cell.length_a   1.000
_cell.length_b   1.000
_cell.length_c   1.000
_cell.angle_alpha   90.00
_cell.angle_beta   90.00
_cell.angle_gamma   90.00
#
_symmetry.space_group_name_H-M   'P 1'
#
loop_
_entity.id
_entity.type
_entity.pdbx_description
1 polymer ?
#
loop_
_entity_poly.entity_id
_entity_poly.type
_entity_poly.pdbx_seq_one_letter_code
_entity_poly.pdbx_strand_id
1 'polypeptide(L)'
;MEIEIQSSLEKLLDINDAMSRCATSAAPTTSVTQKLARHRDILHDFTQEFRRIKGNMHSMREHAELLSSVRDDISEFKAGTMSPRNQLLRERAAIHGSISHIDDVISQAQTTRAALGSQRTLFGAVQGRVKQLGDMFPQIRGIIGSIRRKKSRDTLILSAVIAACTLFLIIYWLSK
;
A
#
# COMPACT_ATOMS: atom_id res chain seq x y z
N MET A 1 -16.09 6.71 2.70
CA MET A 1 -14.90 6.95 3.54
C MET A 1 -15.09 6.57 5.00
N GLU A 2 -15.95 7.21 5.80
CA GLU A 2 -16.13 6.84 7.23
C GLU A 2 -16.54 5.37 7.42
N ILE A 3 -17.57 4.93 6.68
CA ILE A 3 -18.08 3.55 6.71
C ILE A 3 -17.02 2.52 6.27
N GLU A 4 -16.15 2.90 5.33
CA GLU A 4 -15.09 2.02 4.81
C GLU A 4 -13.97 1.82 5.82
N ILE A 5 -13.60 2.88 6.55
CA ILE A 5 -12.61 2.80 7.64
C ILE A 5 -13.17 1.97 8.79
N GLN A 6 -14.44 2.18 9.16
CA GLN A 6 -15.09 1.39 10.19
C GLN A 6 -15.14 -0.10 9.82
N SER A 7 -15.51 -0.42 8.57
CA SER A 7 -15.48 -1.80 8.07
C SER A 7 -14.06 -2.39 8.07
N SER A 8 -13.03 -1.58 7.80
CA SER A 8 -11.64 -2.04 7.82
C SER A 8 -11.12 -2.30 9.24
N LEU A 9 -11.53 -1.49 10.22
CA LEU A 9 -11.26 -1.72 11.64
C LEU A 9 -11.94 -3.01 12.15
N GLU A 10 -13.18 -3.25 11.75
CA GLU A 10 -13.92 -4.47 12.07
C GLU A 10 -13.24 -5.70 11.48
N LYS A 11 -12.83 -5.65 10.21
CA LYS A 11 -12.03 -6.72 9.59
C LYS A 11 -10.70 -6.96 10.32
N LEU A 12 -10.04 -5.90 10.79
CA LEU A 12 -8.78 -6.03 11.53
C LEU A 12 -9.00 -6.67 12.90
N LEU A 13 -10.13 -6.38 13.56
CA LEU A 13 -10.57 -7.06 14.78
C LEU A 13 -10.78 -8.55 14.53
N ASP A 14 -11.54 -8.91 13.49
CA ASP A 14 -11.80 -10.31 13.13
C ASP A 14 -10.52 -11.10 12.85
N ILE A 15 -9.57 -10.49 12.13
CA ILE A 15 -8.25 -11.09 11.85
C ILE A 15 -7.46 -11.29 13.14
N ASN A 16 -7.47 -10.33 14.05
CA ASN A 16 -6.76 -10.42 15.33
C ASN A 16 -7.35 -11.54 16.21
N ASP A 17 -8.68 -11.68 16.20
CA ASP A 17 -9.37 -12.77 16.88
C ASP A 17 -9.05 -14.13 16.26
N ALA A 18 -9.05 -14.24 14.93
CA ALA A 18 -8.63 -15.45 14.23
C ALA A 18 -7.18 -15.83 14.55
N MET A 19 -6.27 -14.83 14.57
CA MET A 19 -4.87 -15.01 14.96
C MET A 19 -4.76 -15.50 16.41
N SER A 20 -5.60 -15.00 17.31
CA SER A 20 -5.64 -15.45 18.71
C SER A 20 -6.08 -16.90 18.83
N ARG A 21 -7.07 -17.33 18.04
CA ARG A 21 -7.51 -18.74 18.01
C ARG A 21 -6.38 -19.64 17.49
N CYS A 22 -5.75 -19.29 16.37
CA CYS A 22 -4.63 -20.06 15.81
C CYS A 22 -3.41 -20.12 16.75
N ALA A 23 -3.07 -19.02 17.41
CA ALA A 23 -1.98 -18.97 18.40
C ALA A 23 -2.23 -19.86 19.62
N THR A 24 -3.50 -20.12 19.96
CA THR A 24 -3.89 -21.02 21.05
C THR A 24 -3.88 -22.49 20.59
N SER A 25 -4.20 -22.76 19.32
CA SER A 25 -4.20 -24.12 18.75
C SER A 25 -2.80 -24.64 18.40
N ALA A 26 -1.87 -23.76 18.06
CA ALA A 26 -0.44 -24.07 17.95
C ALA A 26 0.23 -23.94 19.33
N ALA A 27 1.33 -24.65 19.59
CA ALA A 27 2.11 -24.43 20.80
C ALA A 27 2.56 -22.95 20.86
N PRO A 28 2.10 -22.16 21.85
CA PRO A 28 2.33 -20.72 21.85
C PRO A 28 3.82 -20.44 22.05
N THR A 29 4.44 -19.81 21.05
CA THR A 29 5.81 -19.30 21.19
C THR A 29 5.77 -17.84 21.64
N THR A 30 6.76 -17.41 22.42
CA THR A 30 6.88 -16.01 22.89
C THR A 30 6.79 -15.00 21.75
N SER A 31 7.36 -15.33 20.58
CA SER A 31 7.34 -14.49 19.39
C SER A 31 5.92 -14.28 18.81
N VAL A 32 5.06 -15.30 18.87
CA VAL A 32 3.68 -15.24 18.39
C VAL A 32 2.84 -14.42 19.35
N THR A 33 2.98 -14.65 20.66
CA THR A 33 2.26 -13.89 21.69
C THR A 33 2.59 -12.40 21.64
N GLN A 34 3.88 -12.05 21.47
CA GLN A 34 4.30 -10.65 21.36
C GLN A 34 3.77 -9.98 20.09
N LYS A 35 3.81 -10.66 18.94
CA LYS A 35 3.23 -10.12 17.69
C LYS A 35 1.74 -9.87 17.84
N LEU A 36 1.03 -10.79 18.48
CA LEU A 36 -0.40 -10.67 18.69
C LEU A 36 -0.76 -9.51 19.62
N ALA A 37 -0.03 -9.35 20.73
CA ALA A 37 -0.18 -8.19 21.61
C ALA A 37 0.00 -6.88 20.82
N ARG A 38 1.06 -6.78 20.00
CA ARG A 38 1.27 -5.62 19.13
C ARG A 38 0.11 -5.36 18.16
N HIS A 39 -0.48 -6.41 17.58
CA HIS A 39 -1.64 -6.25 16.69
C HIS A 39 -2.88 -5.74 17.42
N ARG A 40 -3.07 -6.11 18.70
CA ARG A 40 -4.12 -5.55 19.55
C ARG A 40 -3.88 -4.07 19.85
N ASP A 41 -2.65 -3.69 20.17
CA ASP A 41 -2.31 -2.29 20.43
C ASP A 41 -2.55 -1.42 19.19
N ILE A 42 -2.08 -1.87 18.02
CA ILE A 42 -2.30 -1.16 16.75
C ILE A 42 -3.79 -0.97 16.45
N LEU A 43 -4.61 -2.00 16.65
CA LEU A 43 -6.06 -1.92 16.45
C LEU A 43 -6.69 -0.91 17.41
N HIS A 44 -6.25 -0.90 18.68
CA HIS A 44 -6.72 0.04 19.69
C HIS A 44 -6.40 1.49 19.29
N ASP A 45 -5.15 1.76 18.93
CA ASP A 45 -4.68 3.08 18.51
C ASP A 45 -5.47 3.59 17.30
N PHE A 46 -5.64 2.77 16.26
CA PHE A 46 -6.41 3.17 15.09
C PHE A 46 -7.89 3.42 15.40
N THR A 47 -8.48 2.63 16.31
CA THR A 47 -9.87 2.83 16.72
C THR A 47 -10.02 4.14 17.50
N GLN A 48 -9.08 4.47 18.39
CA GLN A 48 -9.07 5.71 19.14
C GLN A 48 -8.90 6.92 18.22
N GLU A 49 -7.92 6.88 17.32
CA GLU A 49 -7.68 7.96 16.36
C GLU A 49 -8.87 8.17 15.43
N PHE A 50 -9.49 7.09 14.95
CA PHE A 50 -10.70 7.19 14.15
C PHE A 50 -11.83 7.92 14.89
N ARG A 51 -12.09 7.57 16.16
CA ARG A 51 -13.12 8.24 16.96
C ARG A 51 -12.79 9.71 17.19
N ARG A 52 -11.54 10.04 17.49
CA ARG A 52 -11.06 11.42 17.68
C ARG A 52 -11.28 12.25 16.42
N ILE A 53 -10.84 11.74 15.27
CA ILE A 53 -10.97 12.43 13.98
C ILE A 53 -12.46 12.59 13.61
N LYS A 54 -13.27 11.55 13.78
CA LYS A 54 -14.72 11.61 13.53
C LYS A 54 -15.40 12.70 14.38
N GLY A 55 -15.09 12.77 15.67
CA GLY A 55 -15.60 13.81 16.56
C GLY A 55 -15.19 15.22 16.12
N ASN A 56 -13.92 15.40 15.77
CA ASN A 56 -13.42 16.68 15.26
C ASN A 56 -14.12 17.09 13.95
N MET A 57 -14.31 16.17 13.01
CA MET A 57 -15.02 16.45 11.76
C MET A 57 -16.47 16.84 12.00
N HIS A 58 -17.15 16.17 12.93
CA HIS A 58 -18.52 16.51 13.30
C HIS A 58 -18.60 17.92 13.90
N SER A 59 -17.75 18.24 14.87
CA SER A 59 -17.70 19.57 15.48
C SER A 59 -17.37 20.68 14.46
N MET A 60 -16.41 20.43 13.54
CA MET A 60 -16.10 21.36 12.46
C MET A 60 -17.29 21.56 11.51
N ARG A 61 -18.05 20.51 11.24
CA ARG A 61 -19.25 20.58 10.41
C ARG A 61 -20.33 21.42 11.07
N GLU A 62 -20.62 21.17 12.35
CA GLU A 62 -21.59 21.97 13.12
C GLU A 62 -21.17 23.44 13.14
N HIS A 63 -19.89 23.72 13.39
CA HIS A 63 -19.37 25.08 13.36
C HIS A 63 -19.51 25.73 11.98
N ALA A 64 -19.29 24.99 10.90
CA ALA A 64 -19.48 25.48 9.54
C ALA A 64 -20.96 25.75 9.21
N GLU A 65 -21.88 24.90 9.67
CA GLU A 65 -23.32 25.07 9.50
C GLU A 65 -23.81 26.33 10.26
N LEU A 66 -23.36 26.51 11.51
CA LEU A 66 -23.64 27.72 12.30
C LEU A 66 -23.12 29.00 11.62
N LEU A 67 -21.86 28.98 11.14
CA LEU A 67 -21.29 30.13 10.43
C LEU A 67 -21.96 30.39 9.09
N SER A 68 -22.45 29.36 8.39
CA SER A 68 -23.19 29.58 7.14
C SER A 68 -24.50 30.29 7.41
N SER A 69 -25.27 29.87 8.41
CA SER A 69 -26.52 30.54 8.80
C SER A 69 -26.28 32.01 9.12
N VAL A 70 -25.27 32.32 9.95
CA VAL A 70 -24.93 33.70 10.30
C VAL A 70 -24.49 34.51 9.08
N ARG A 71 -23.69 33.92 8.18
CA ARG A 71 -23.27 34.58 6.95
C ARG A 71 -24.44 34.87 6.02
N ASP A 72 -25.40 33.96 5.93
CA ASP A 72 -26.57 34.12 5.08
C ASP A 72 -27.45 35.25 5.61
N ASP A 73 -27.73 35.29 6.92
CA ASP A 73 -28.43 36.40 7.59
C ASP A 73 -27.72 37.75 7.40
N ILE A 74 -26.39 37.78 7.57
CA ILE A 74 -25.58 38.98 7.31
C ILE A 74 -25.70 39.38 5.84
N SER A 75 -25.67 38.42 4.92
CA SER A 75 -25.74 38.71 3.50
C SER A 75 -27.10 39.27 3.10
N GLU A 76 -28.19 38.80 3.70
CA GLU A 76 -29.56 39.26 3.49
C GLU A 76 -29.76 40.67 4.06
N PHE A 77 -29.33 40.91 5.30
CA PHE A 77 -29.32 42.25 5.90
C PHE A 77 -28.48 43.23 5.07
N LYS A 78 -27.31 42.78 4.61
CA LYS A 78 -26.41 43.56 3.78
C LYS A 78 -27.06 43.83 2.42
N ALA A 79 -27.69 42.86 1.78
CA ALA A 79 -28.39 43.05 0.50
C ALA A 79 -29.54 44.07 0.60
N GLY A 80 -30.28 44.08 1.72
CA GLY A 80 -31.34 45.07 1.97
C GLY A 80 -30.84 46.49 2.23
N THR A 81 -29.57 46.66 2.63
CA THR A 81 -29.02 47.96 3.08
C THR A 81 -27.87 48.48 2.20
N MET A 82 -27.37 47.67 1.25
CA MET A 82 -26.12 47.99 0.54
C MET A 82 -26.37 48.72 -0.77
N SER A 83 -25.75 49.90 -0.91
CA SER A 83 -25.72 50.65 -2.16
C SER A 83 -25.05 49.84 -3.29
N PRO A 84 -25.54 49.92 -4.55
CA PRO A 84 -24.96 49.26 -5.73
C PRO A 84 -23.45 49.50 -5.87
N ARG A 85 -22.95 50.65 -5.42
CA ARG A 85 -21.51 50.99 -5.44
C ARG A 85 -20.66 50.08 -4.55
N ASN A 86 -21.17 49.68 -3.39
CA ASN A 86 -20.46 48.80 -2.47
C ASN A 86 -20.48 47.34 -2.94
N GLN A 87 -21.51 46.95 -3.71
CA GLN A 87 -21.56 45.64 -4.36
C GLN A 87 -20.42 45.49 -5.39
N LEU A 88 -20.20 46.52 -6.23
CA LEU A 88 -19.09 46.54 -7.19
C LEU A 88 -17.71 46.52 -6.53
N LEU A 89 -17.53 47.20 -5.40
CA LEU A 89 -16.27 47.16 -4.64
C LEU A 89 -16.00 45.76 -4.06
N ARG A 90 -17.04 45.07 -3.57
CA ARG A 90 -16.93 43.70 -3.08
C ARG A 90 -16.64 42.71 -4.21
N GLU A 91 -17.26 42.89 -5.37
CA GLU A 91 -16.97 42.09 -6.57
C GLU A 91 -15.52 42.26 -7.00
N ARG A 92 -15.01 43.49 -7.01
CA ARG A 92 -13.59 43.76 -7.30
C ARG A 92 -12.66 43.08 -6.31
N ALA A 93 -12.98 43.11 -5.02
CA ALA A 93 -12.20 42.41 -3.98
C ALA A 93 -12.26 40.88 -4.15
N ALA A 94 -13.41 40.33 -4.52
CA ALA A 94 -13.57 38.91 -4.81
C ALA A 94 -12.74 38.50 -6.04
N ILE A 95 -12.78 39.29 -7.13
CA ILE A 95 -11.95 39.07 -8.33
C ILE A 95 -10.46 39.09 -7.96
N HIS A 96 -10.03 40.04 -7.13
CA HIS A 96 -8.64 40.10 -6.70
C HIS A 96 -8.23 38.87 -5.88
N GLY A 97 -9.11 38.42 -4.97
CA GLY A 97 -8.90 37.16 -4.25
C GLY A 97 -8.82 35.95 -5.19
N SER A 98 -9.69 35.88 -6.21
CA SER A 98 -9.66 34.83 -7.23
C SER A 98 -8.37 34.84 -8.05
N ILE A 99 -7.80 36.01 -8.37
CA ILE A 99 -6.51 36.12 -9.06
C ILE A 99 -5.39 35.51 -8.21
N SER A 100 -5.34 35.83 -6.91
CA SER A 100 -4.35 35.21 -6.00
C SER A 100 -4.52 33.69 -5.92
N HIS A 101 -5.75 33.18 -5.88
CA HIS A 101 -6.01 31.74 -5.90
C HIS A 101 -5.59 31.08 -7.22
N ILE A 102 -5.72 31.77 -8.36
CA ILE A 102 -5.23 31.29 -9.65
C ILE A 102 -3.71 31.14 -9.63
N ASP A 103 -2.99 32.09 -9.02
CA ASP A 103 -1.53 32.01 -8.89
C ASP A 103 -1.10 30.78 -8.06
N ASP A 104 -1.83 30.47 -6.97
CA ASP A 104 -1.59 29.25 -6.19
C ASP A 104 -1.80 27.98 -7.02
N VAL A 105 -2.89 27.92 -7.82
CA VAL A 105 -3.18 26.79 -8.70
C VAL A 105 -2.11 26.64 -9.79
N ILE A 106 -1.62 27.76 -10.35
CA ILE A 106 -0.52 27.75 -11.32
C ILE A 106 0.76 27.19 -10.67
N SER A 107 1.09 27.65 -9.47
CA SER A 107 2.25 27.17 -8.71
C SER A 107 2.15 25.67 -8.41
N GLN A 108 0.97 25.20 -7.99
CA GLN A 108 0.72 23.79 -7.76
C GLN A 108 0.86 22.98 -9.06
N ALA A 109 0.30 23.45 -10.17
CA ALA A 109 0.42 22.80 -11.48
C ALA A 109 1.88 22.71 -11.96
N GLN A 110 2.68 23.77 -11.76
CA GLN A 110 4.11 23.75 -12.08
C GLN A 110 4.87 22.72 -11.22
N THR A 111 4.54 22.64 -9.93
CA THR A 111 5.11 21.64 -9.02
C THR A 111 4.75 20.22 -9.46
N THR A 112 3.50 19.97 -9.82
CA THR A 112 3.05 18.68 -10.35
C THR A 112 3.76 18.34 -11.66
N ARG A 113 3.93 19.31 -12.57
CA ARG A 113 4.68 19.11 -13.82
C ARG A 113 6.13 18.70 -13.55
N ALA A 114 6.80 19.37 -12.61
CA ALA A 114 8.17 19.03 -12.22
C ALA A 114 8.25 17.62 -11.61
N ALA A 115 7.30 17.25 -10.73
CA ALA A 115 7.21 15.92 -10.14
C ALA A 115 7.00 14.83 -11.19
N LEU A 116 6.09 15.02 -12.15
CA LEU A 116 5.86 14.10 -13.27
C LEU A 116 7.11 13.97 -14.16
N GLY A 117 7.83 15.07 -14.39
CA GLY A 117 9.12 15.05 -15.10
C GLY A 117 10.16 14.18 -14.40
N SER A 118 10.30 14.32 -13.07
CA SER A 118 11.18 13.48 -12.25
C SER A 118 10.76 12.00 -12.29
N GLN A 119 9.46 11.71 -12.16
CA GLN A 119 8.93 10.36 -12.25
C GLN A 119 9.23 9.71 -13.61
N ARG A 120 9.12 10.46 -14.72
CA ARG A 120 9.46 9.96 -16.06
C ARG A 120 10.93 9.51 -16.13
N THR A 121 11.85 10.30 -15.59
CA THR A 121 13.28 9.93 -15.53
C THR A 121 13.50 8.68 -14.69
N LEU A 122 12.82 8.57 -13.54
CA LEU A 122 12.87 7.37 -12.70
C LEU A 122 12.36 6.13 -13.44
N PHE A 123 11.23 6.23 -14.15
CA PHE A 123 10.70 5.12 -14.95
C PHE A 123 11.66 4.72 -16.07
N GLY A 124 12.34 5.67 -16.71
CA GLY A 124 13.41 5.38 -17.67
C GLY A 124 14.53 4.56 -17.03
N ALA A 125 14.97 4.93 -15.82
CA ALA A 125 15.99 4.20 -15.08
C ALA A 125 15.52 2.78 -14.68
N VAL A 126 14.27 2.64 -14.22
CA VAL A 126 13.67 1.34 -13.88
C VAL A 126 13.60 0.45 -15.12
N GLN A 127 13.14 0.98 -16.26
CA GLN A 127 13.10 0.24 -17.52
C GLN A 127 14.49 -0.25 -17.93
N GLY A 128 15.53 0.59 -17.76
CA GLY A 128 16.92 0.21 -17.99
C GLY A 128 17.38 -0.96 -17.10
N ARG A 129 17.08 -0.90 -15.80
CA ARG A 129 17.39 -1.99 -14.84
C ARG A 129 16.63 -3.28 -15.14
N VAL A 130 15.35 -3.17 -15.52
CA VAL A 130 14.52 -4.33 -15.90
C VAL A 130 15.08 -4.99 -17.16
N LYS A 131 15.50 -4.20 -18.15
CA LYS A 131 16.17 -4.72 -19.35
C LYS A 131 17.46 -5.46 -19.00
N GLN A 132 18.29 -4.88 -18.13
CA GLN A 132 19.52 -5.51 -17.66
C GLN A 132 19.25 -6.83 -16.91
N LEU A 133 18.20 -6.89 -16.09
CA LEU A 133 17.74 -8.14 -15.48
C LEU A 133 17.28 -9.16 -16.53
N GLY A 134 16.54 -8.71 -17.54
CA GLY A 134 16.14 -9.49 -18.72
C GLY A 134 17.32 -10.18 -19.39
N ASP A 135 18.41 -9.45 -19.61
CA ASP A 135 19.64 -9.95 -20.24
C ASP A 135 20.40 -10.96 -19.36
N MET A 136 20.19 -10.93 -18.03
CA MET A 136 20.78 -11.90 -17.09
C MET A 136 19.99 -13.23 -17.02
N PHE A 137 18.70 -13.25 -17.35
CA PHE A 137 17.89 -14.48 -17.31
C PHE A 137 18.45 -15.63 -18.17
N PRO A 138 18.93 -15.41 -19.42
CA PRO A 138 19.58 -16.45 -20.22
C PRO A 138 20.85 -17.01 -19.55
N GLN A 139 21.63 -16.17 -18.87
CA GLN A 139 22.84 -16.61 -18.17
C GLN A 139 22.49 -17.50 -16.97
N ILE A 140 21.45 -17.14 -16.21
CA ILE A 140 20.91 -17.97 -15.11
C ILE A 140 20.41 -19.31 -15.66
N ARG A 141 19.74 -19.33 -16.82
CA ARG A 141 19.33 -20.59 -17.49
C ARG A 141 20.53 -21.44 -17.92
N GLY A 142 21.63 -20.83 -18.32
CA GLY A 142 22.88 -21.56 -18.59
C GLY A 142 23.42 -22.26 -17.34
N ILE A 143 23.46 -21.55 -16.21
CA ILE A 143 23.96 -22.09 -14.93
C ILE A 143 23.01 -23.17 -14.37
N ILE A 144 21.69 -22.99 -14.44
CA ILE A 144 20.74 -24.02 -14.00
C ILE A 144 20.89 -25.31 -14.84
N GLY A 145 21.18 -25.16 -16.14
CA GLY A 145 21.41 -26.27 -17.05
C GLY A 145 22.70 -27.04 -16.74
N SER A 146 23.79 -26.34 -16.42
CA SER A 146 25.06 -26.98 -16.06
C SER A 146 24.97 -27.72 -14.72
N ILE A 147 24.27 -27.16 -13.73
CA ILE A 147 23.98 -27.82 -12.45
C ILE A 147 23.16 -29.11 -12.67
N ARG A 148 22.09 -29.03 -13.49
CA ARG A 148 21.27 -30.21 -13.80
C ARG A 148 22.07 -31.30 -14.52
N ARG A 149 22.97 -30.93 -15.44
CA ARG A 149 23.87 -31.88 -16.13
C ARG A 149 24.83 -32.59 -15.17
N LYS A 150 25.37 -31.89 -14.17
CA LYS A 150 26.25 -32.50 -13.17
C LYS A 150 25.48 -33.51 -12.32
N LYS A 151 24.30 -33.12 -11.83
CA LYS A 151 23.41 -33.99 -11.05
C LYS A 151 22.96 -35.23 -11.84
N SER A 152 22.62 -35.09 -13.13
CA SER A 152 22.22 -36.23 -13.96
C SER A 152 23.34 -37.23 -14.18
N ARG A 153 24.59 -36.77 -14.28
CA ARG A 153 25.75 -37.65 -14.45
C ARG A 153 25.99 -38.51 -13.21
N ASP A 154 25.91 -37.92 -12.02
CA ASP A 154 26.12 -38.64 -10.77
C ASP A 154 25.02 -39.69 -10.54
N THR A 155 23.76 -39.38 -10.87
CA THR A 155 22.66 -40.36 -10.83
C THR A 155 22.84 -41.50 -11.83
N LEU A 156 23.29 -41.20 -13.06
CA LEU A 156 23.55 -42.23 -14.08
C LEU A 156 24.64 -43.20 -13.62
N ILE A 157 25.77 -42.69 -13.13
CA ILE A 157 26.87 -43.52 -12.64
C ILE A 157 26.42 -44.41 -11.48
N LEU A 158 25.70 -43.84 -10.50
CA LEU A 158 25.20 -44.60 -9.35
C LEU A 158 24.24 -45.73 -9.78
N SER A 159 23.29 -45.43 -10.67
CA SER A 159 22.33 -46.43 -11.16
C SER A 159 23.01 -47.57 -11.94
N ALA A 160 24.05 -47.27 -12.72
CA ALA A 160 24.81 -48.26 -13.47
C ALA A 160 25.59 -49.22 -12.55
N VAL A 161 26.21 -48.69 -11.48
CA VAL A 161 26.93 -49.52 -10.50
C VAL A 161 25.98 -50.46 -9.77
N ILE A 162 24.83 -49.95 -9.31
CA ILE A 162 23.82 -50.77 -8.64
C ILE A 162 23.32 -51.88 -9.58
N ALA A 163 22.98 -51.54 -10.83
CA ALA A 163 22.55 -52.51 -11.83
C ALA A 163 23.61 -53.60 -12.06
N ALA A 164 24.88 -53.23 -12.24
CA ALA A 164 25.98 -54.18 -12.43
C ALA A 164 26.14 -55.12 -11.22
N CYS A 165 26.12 -54.59 -9.99
CA CYS A 165 26.20 -55.41 -8.78
C CYS A 165 25.01 -56.38 -8.66
N THR A 166 23.79 -55.92 -8.95
CA THR A 166 22.60 -56.80 -8.91
C THR A 166 22.68 -57.92 -9.97
N LEU A 167 23.19 -57.63 -11.16
CA LEU A 167 23.33 -58.60 -12.23
C LEU A 167 24.38 -59.66 -11.90
N PHE A 168 25.52 -59.26 -11.32
CA PHE A 168 26.54 -60.18 -10.82
C PHE A 168 26.01 -61.12 -9.73
N LEU A 169 25.22 -60.59 -8.78
CA LEU A 169 24.60 -61.42 -7.73
C LEU A 169 23.62 -62.43 -8.32
N ILE A 170 22.80 -62.02 -9.29
CA ILE A 170 21.86 -62.92 -9.98
C ILE A 170 22.62 -64.02 -10.73
N ILE A 171 23.67 -63.69 -11.49
CA ILE A 171 24.49 -64.68 -12.20
C ILE A 171 25.14 -65.67 -11.22
N TYR A 172 25.70 -65.17 -10.11
CA TYR A 172 26.31 -66.02 -9.09
C TYR A 172 25.29 -66.98 -8.46
N TRP A 173 24.06 -66.50 -8.20
CA TRP A 173 22.99 -67.33 -7.66
C TRP A 173 22.50 -68.37 -8.67
N LEU A 174 22.45 -68.03 -9.96
CA LEU A 174 22.03 -68.94 -11.04
C LEU A 174 23.11 -69.97 -11.40
N SER A 175 24.38 -69.65 -11.14
CA SER A 175 25.53 -70.52 -11.37
C SER A 175 25.81 -71.48 -10.20
N LYS A 176 25.09 -71.35 -9.08
CA LYS A 176 25.21 -72.23 -7.91
C LYS A 176 24.04 -73.20 -7.86
#